data_AF-A0AAU1ID99-F1
#
_entry.id   AF-A0AAU1ID99-F1
#
_cell.length_a   1.000
_cell.length_b   1.000
_cell.length_c   1.000
_cell.angle_alpha   90.00
_cell.angle_beta   90.00
_cell.angle_gamma   90.00
#
_symmetry.space_group_name_H-M   'P 1'
#
loop_
_entity.id
_entity.type
_entity.pdbx_description
1 polymer ?
#
loop_
_entity_poly.entity_id
_entity_poly.type
_entity_poly.pdbx_seq_one_letter_code
_entity_poly.pdbx_strand_id
1 'polypeptide(L)'
;MKRYVTAVLAAAAVLTGISAPAASADSPGISTPRQSATGRQLNNLMWTPTLSMSGTTIWMLRMQEEPAVEPGGVYFLWNPDTASPAGRFSVGDDVQVNTVSSWRGAIFSPDLAAQHIEVRYGNVSKPEEAAVVASSTTCPPHLTC
;
A
#
# COMPACT_ATOMS: atom_id res chain seq x y z
N MET A 1 34.02 54.56 -14.78
CA MET A 1 35.48 54.54 -15.05
C MET A 1 36.07 53.21 -14.61
N LYS A 2 36.38 52.32 -15.56
CA LYS A 2 37.61 51.52 -15.64
C LYS A 2 37.48 50.65 -16.90
N ARG A 3 38.47 50.78 -17.80
CA ARG A 3 38.57 50.14 -19.11
C ARG A 3 39.72 49.13 -19.10
N TYR A 4 39.71 48.29 -20.14
CA TYR A 4 40.79 47.47 -20.73
C TYR A 4 41.06 46.12 -20.02
N VAL A 5 41.38 45.01 -20.70
CA VAL A 5 42.16 44.82 -21.94
C VAL A 5 41.69 43.58 -22.72
N THR A 6 41.90 43.66 -24.04
CA THR A 6 41.67 42.73 -25.15
C THR A 6 42.50 41.43 -25.16
N ALA A 7 41.85 40.35 -25.64
CA ALA A 7 42.27 39.13 -26.38
C ALA A 7 43.71 38.57 -26.37
N VAL A 8 43.82 37.23 -26.32
CA VAL A 8 44.80 36.41 -27.07
C VAL A 8 44.18 35.07 -27.50
N LEU A 9 44.62 34.61 -28.67
CA LEU A 9 44.21 33.48 -29.52
C LEU A 9 44.35 32.05 -28.96
N ALA A 10 43.48 31.19 -29.52
CA ALA A 10 43.67 29.84 -30.08
C ALA A 10 44.65 28.81 -29.45
N ALA A 11 44.14 27.59 -29.23
CA ALA A 11 44.79 26.35 -29.67
C ALA A 11 43.79 25.19 -29.70
N ALA A 12 43.64 24.56 -30.86
CA ALA A 12 43.07 23.23 -30.98
C ALA A 12 44.14 22.20 -30.65
N ALA A 13 43.81 21.16 -29.88
CA ALA A 13 44.55 19.90 -29.86
C ALA A 13 43.61 18.74 -29.51
N VAL A 14 43.58 17.80 -30.45
CA VAL A 14 42.85 16.54 -30.47
C VAL A 14 43.56 15.53 -29.55
N LEU A 15 42.81 14.64 -28.89
CA LEU A 15 42.95 13.15 -28.96
C LEU A 15 42.53 12.42 -27.67
N THR A 16 41.81 11.33 -27.95
CA THR A 16 41.75 10.04 -27.23
C THR A 16 41.06 9.98 -25.88
N GLY A 17 39.95 9.25 -25.84
CA GLY A 17 39.40 8.74 -24.59
C GLY A 17 37.92 8.33 -24.63
N ILE A 18 37.43 7.71 -25.71
CA ILE A 18 36.15 6.98 -25.64
C ILE A 18 36.38 5.72 -24.79
N SER A 19 36.11 5.82 -23.49
CA SER A 19 35.85 4.67 -22.62
C SER A 19 35.14 5.13 -21.35
N ALA A 20 33.82 5.02 -21.37
CA ALA A 20 33.06 4.48 -20.26
C ALA A 20 31.73 4.00 -20.84
N PRO A 21 31.47 2.68 -20.98
CA PRO A 21 30.10 2.23 -21.08
C PRO A 21 29.39 2.67 -19.80
N ALA A 22 28.19 3.21 -19.96
CA ALA A 22 27.33 3.62 -18.88
C ALA A 22 27.36 2.56 -17.78
N ALA A 23 27.86 2.95 -16.59
CA ALA A 23 27.54 2.21 -15.39
C ALA A 23 26.02 2.25 -15.32
N SER A 24 25.41 1.10 -15.61
CA SER A 24 24.00 0.85 -15.39
C SER A 24 23.66 1.47 -14.05
N ALA A 25 22.80 2.48 -14.07
CA ALA A 25 22.08 2.87 -12.89
C ALA A 25 21.26 1.63 -12.50
N ASP A 26 21.87 0.78 -11.68
CA ASP A 26 21.19 -0.14 -10.81
C ASP A 26 20.28 0.75 -9.97
N SER A 27 19.09 1.00 -10.51
CA SER A 27 18.03 1.63 -9.75
C SER A 27 17.88 0.74 -8.54
N PRO A 28 17.97 1.25 -7.30
CA PRO A 28 17.62 0.46 -6.13
C PRO A 28 16.20 -0.01 -6.39
N GLY A 29 16.08 -1.29 -6.75
CA GLY A 29 14.81 -1.91 -7.07
C GLY A 29 13.94 -1.63 -5.88
N ILE A 30 12.88 -0.85 -6.09
CA ILE A 30 11.79 -0.77 -5.13
C ILE A 30 11.38 -2.22 -4.96
N SER A 31 11.83 -2.80 -3.86
CA SER A 31 11.40 -4.10 -3.43
C SER A 31 9.95 -3.87 -3.03
N THR A 32 9.05 -3.93 -4.02
CA THR A 32 7.68 -4.38 -3.82
C THR A 32 7.79 -5.50 -2.80
N PRO A 33 7.08 -5.46 -1.66
CA PRO A 33 7.25 -6.46 -0.65
C PRO A 33 7.02 -7.80 -1.30
N ARG A 34 8.13 -8.54 -1.42
CA ARG A 34 8.21 -9.97 -1.53
C ARG A 34 7.74 -10.56 -0.20
N GLN A 35 6.57 -10.17 0.28
CA GLN A 35 5.69 -11.19 0.79
C GLN A 35 5.14 -11.80 -0.49
N SER A 36 5.61 -13.00 -0.84
CA SER A 36 4.91 -13.83 -1.81
C SER A 36 3.50 -14.04 -1.28
N ALA A 37 2.61 -13.09 -1.56
CA ALA A 37 1.16 -13.17 -1.39
C ALA A 37 0.56 -14.10 -2.47
N THR A 38 1.35 -15.01 -3.03
CA THR A 38 0.90 -16.05 -3.96
C THR A 38 -0.14 -16.98 -3.33
N GLY A 39 -0.32 -16.92 -2.00
CA GLY A 39 -1.38 -17.61 -1.28
C GLY A 39 -2.38 -16.68 -0.58
N ARG A 40 -2.61 -15.44 -1.02
CA ARG A 40 -3.73 -14.64 -0.48
C ARG A 40 -4.78 -14.38 -1.56
N GLN A 41 -6.02 -14.77 -1.27
CA GLN A 41 -7.18 -14.36 -2.04
C GLN A 41 -7.73 -13.06 -1.45
N LEU A 42 -8.01 -12.10 -2.31
CA LEU A 42 -8.57 -10.80 -1.96
C LEU A 42 -9.90 -10.64 -2.69
N ASN A 43 -10.96 -10.35 -1.94
CA ASN A 43 -12.25 -9.95 -2.51
C ASN A 43 -12.48 -8.47 -2.17
N ASN A 44 -12.62 -7.66 -3.22
CA ASN A 44 -12.81 -6.20 -3.12
C ASN A 44 -11.71 -5.48 -2.32
N LEU A 45 -10.51 -6.05 -2.27
CA LEU A 45 -9.33 -5.48 -1.63
C LEU A 45 -8.17 -5.46 -2.61
N MET A 46 -7.36 -4.40 -2.56
CA MET A 46 -6.14 -4.26 -3.35
C MET A 46 -4.99 -3.74 -2.50
N TRP A 47 -3.78 -4.16 -2.85
CA TRP A 47 -2.56 -3.57 -2.28
C TRP A 47 -2.23 -2.27 -3.02
N THR A 48 -2.11 -1.18 -2.27
CA THR A 48 -1.80 0.14 -2.81
C THR A 48 -0.50 0.67 -2.19
N PRO A 49 0.44 1.20 -3.00
CA PRO A 49 1.63 1.84 -2.46
C PRO A 49 1.24 3.17 -1.80
N THR A 50 1.74 3.42 -0.60
CA THR A 50 1.54 4.65 0.17
C THR A 50 2.89 5.15 0.66
N LEU A 51 3.14 6.45 0.59
CA LEU A 51 4.36 7.04 1.16
C LEU A 51 4.18 7.21 2.67
N SER A 52 5.10 6.66 3.45
CA SER A 52 5.17 6.94 4.89
C SER A 52 5.80 8.31 5.16
N MET A 53 5.67 8.81 6.39
CA MET A 53 6.31 10.08 6.81
C MET A 53 7.84 10.08 6.66
N SER A 54 8.48 8.92 6.71
CA SER A 54 9.93 8.79 6.48
C SER A 54 10.33 8.84 4.99
N GLY A 55 9.35 9.03 4.09
CA GLY A 55 9.56 8.99 2.64
C GLY A 55 9.67 7.58 2.06
N THR A 56 9.52 6.54 2.87
CA THR A 56 9.57 5.15 2.41
C THR A 56 8.21 4.73 1.87
N THR A 57 8.17 4.11 0.69
CA THR A 57 6.96 3.47 0.16
C THR A 57 6.65 2.20 0.96
N ILE A 58 5.47 2.20 1.57
CA ILE A 58 4.88 1.04 2.23
C ILE A 58 3.66 0.56 1.44
N TRP A 59 3.33 -0.71 1.55
CA TRP A 59 2.16 -1.28 0.88
C TRP A 59 1.06 -1.49 1.89
N MET A 60 -0.11 -1.01 1.55
CA MET A 60 -1.26 -1.07 2.42
C MET A 60 -2.46 -1.61 1.67
N LEU A 61 -3.25 -2.44 2.35
CA LEU A 61 -4.46 -3.01 1.77
C LEU A 61 -5.57 -1.96 1.81
N ARG A 62 -6.34 -1.83 0.73
CA ARG A 62 -7.42 -0.85 0.55
C ARG A 62 -8.62 -1.48 -0.14
N MET A 63 -9.82 -0.95 0.10
CA MET A 63 -11.01 -1.30 -0.69
C MET A 63 -10.79 -0.91 -2.14
N GLN A 64 -11.12 -1.82 -3.05
CA GLN A 64 -10.97 -1.59 -4.48
C GLN A 64 -12.14 -0.80 -5.05
N GLU A 65 -13.36 -1.17 -4.66
CA GLU A 65 -14.60 -0.63 -5.18
C GLU A 65 -15.55 -0.23 -4.04
N GLU A 66 -16.42 0.73 -4.34
CA GLU A 66 -17.47 1.15 -3.40
C GLU A 66 -18.48 0.03 -3.18
N PRO A 67 -18.66 -0.46 -1.95
CA PRO A 67 -19.64 -1.50 -1.69
C PRO A 67 -21.05 -0.91 -1.67
N ALA A 68 -21.99 -1.60 -2.32
CA ALA A 68 -23.40 -1.25 -2.28
C ALA A 68 -24.02 -1.71 -0.95
N VAL A 69 -24.00 -0.82 0.05
CA VAL A 69 -24.56 -1.07 1.39
C VAL A 69 -25.65 -0.05 1.72
N GLU A 70 -26.64 -0.49 2.50
CA GLU A 70 -27.67 0.42 3.02
C GLU A 70 -27.06 1.46 3.96
N PRO A 71 -27.61 2.68 4.05
CA PRO A 71 -27.08 3.70 4.95
C PRO A 71 -27.32 3.36 6.42
N GLY A 72 -26.43 3.83 7.31
CA GLY A 72 -26.61 3.78 8.77
C GLY A 72 -25.69 2.82 9.53
N GLY A 73 -24.82 2.09 8.83
CA GLY A 73 -23.78 1.25 9.43
C GLY A 73 -22.41 1.91 9.52
N VAL A 74 -21.47 1.21 10.14
CA VAL A 74 -20.04 1.53 10.14
C VAL A 74 -19.24 0.36 9.62
N TYR A 75 -18.08 0.64 9.04
CA TYR A 75 -17.12 -0.39 8.68
C TYR A 75 -16.30 -0.81 9.90
N PHE A 76 -16.08 -2.12 10.05
CA PHE A 76 -15.22 -2.71 11.09
C PHE A 76 -14.50 -3.96 10.56
N LEU A 77 -13.36 -4.29 11.17
CA LEU A 77 -12.58 -5.48 10.83
C LEU A 77 -12.95 -6.64 11.75
N TRP A 78 -13.25 -7.79 11.15
CA TRP A 78 -13.73 -8.96 11.86
C TRP A 78 -12.99 -10.23 11.45
N ASN A 79 -12.67 -11.08 12.43
CA ASN A 79 -12.13 -12.41 12.22
C ASN A 79 -13.27 -13.41 12.50
N PRO A 80 -13.87 -14.02 11.47
CA PRO A 80 -14.96 -14.95 11.65
C PRO A 80 -14.52 -16.28 12.30
N ASP A 81 -13.24 -16.66 12.17
CA ASP A 81 -12.72 -17.93 12.70
C ASP A 81 -12.68 -17.94 14.24
N THR A 82 -12.41 -16.77 14.82
CA THR A 82 -12.30 -16.58 16.28
C THR A 82 -13.45 -15.76 16.86
N ALA A 83 -14.39 -15.33 16.01
CA ALA A 83 -15.48 -14.42 16.37
C ALA A 83 -14.99 -13.19 17.16
N SER A 84 -13.94 -12.54 16.66
CA SER A 84 -13.33 -11.38 17.34
C SER A 84 -12.92 -10.26 16.37
N PRO A 85 -12.68 -9.04 16.85
CA PRO A 85 -12.10 -7.97 16.03
C PRO A 85 -10.76 -8.41 15.40
N ALA A 86 -10.56 -8.09 14.12
CA ALA A 86 -9.38 -8.51 13.34
C ALA A 86 -8.30 -7.43 13.16
N GLY A 87 -8.35 -6.38 13.98
CA GLY A 87 -7.39 -5.28 13.93
C GLY A 87 -8.07 -3.92 13.90
N ARG A 88 -7.39 -2.95 13.26
CA ARG A 88 -7.83 -1.55 13.17
C ARG A 88 -7.65 -1.01 11.77
N PHE A 89 -8.40 0.04 11.45
CA PHE A 89 -8.12 0.88 10.29
C PHE A 89 -7.06 1.91 10.66
N SER A 90 -6.21 2.24 9.71
CA SER A 90 -5.40 3.45 9.78
C SER A 90 -6.09 4.55 8.95
N VAL A 91 -6.22 5.75 9.51
CA VAL A 91 -6.79 6.93 8.83
C VAL A 91 -5.71 8.01 8.81
N GLY A 92 -5.32 8.45 7.62
CA GLY A 92 -4.09 9.22 7.45
C GLY A 92 -2.86 8.36 7.75
N ASP A 93 -1.80 8.98 8.27
CA ASP A 93 -0.50 8.32 8.41
C ASP A 93 -0.38 7.46 9.68
N ASP A 94 -1.01 7.86 10.79
CA ASP A 94 -0.75 7.25 12.12
C ASP A 94 -1.99 6.94 12.97
N VAL A 95 -3.19 7.41 12.59
CA VAL A 95 -4.36 7.28 13.48
C VAL A 95 -5.00 5.93 13.29
N GLN A 96 -4.94 5.08 14.32
CA GLN A 96 -5.62 3.79 14.32
C GLN A 96 -7.00 3.86 14.99
N VAL A 97 -8.03 3.42 14.28
CA VAL A 97 -9.42 3.39 14.76
C VAL A 97 -10.05 2.03 14.54
N ASN A 98 -10.96 1.63 15.44
CA ASN A 98 -11.65 0.34 15.34
C ASN A 98 -12.73 0.33 14.24
N THR A 99 -13.30 1.50 13.95
CA THR A 99 -14.42 1.65 13.01
C THR A 99 -14.26 2.91 12.18
N VAL A 100 -14.77 2.89 10.94
CA VAL A 100 -14.85 4.08 10.09
C VAL A 100 -16.25 4.20 9.49
N SER A 101 -16.75 5.43 9.33
CA SER A 101 -18.02 5.70 8.64
C SER A 101 -17.87 5.73 7.12
N SER A 102 -16.64 5.87 6.61
CA SER A 102 -16.32 5.85 5.18
C SER A 102 -15.01 5.12 4.96
N TRP A 103 -14.98 4.25 3.95
CA TRP A 103 -13.80 3.47 3.58
C TRP A 103 -12.82 4.25 2.69
N ARG A 104 -13.26 5.35 2.04
CA ARG A 104 -12.49 6.08 1.01
C ARG A 104 -11.15 6.65 1.51
N GLY A 105 -11.00 6.84 2.82
CA GLY A 105 -9.74 7.27 3.45
C GLY A 105 -9.16 6.23 4.41
N ALA A 106 -9.78 5.06 4.52
CA ALA A 106 -9.39 4.04 5.45
C ALA A 106 -8.37 3.09 4.82
N ILE A 107 -7.35 2.81 5.60
CA ILE A 107 -6.27 1.90 5.26
C ILE A 107 -6.43 0.66 6.13
N PHE A 108 -6.41 -0.50 5.52
CA PHE A 108 -6.62 -1.76 6.20
C PHE A 108 -5.28 -2.23 6.74
N SER A 109 -5.19 -2.32 8.07
CA SER A 109 -4.03 -2.85 8.78
C SER A 109 -4.43 -4.17 9.43
N PRO A 110 -4.60 -5.25 8.63
CA PRO A 110 -5.05 -6.54 9.13
C PRO A 110 -4.05 -7.13 10.13
N ASP A 111 -4.55 -7.84 11.13
CA ASP A 111 -3.70 -8.75 11.90
C ASP A 111 -3.13 -9.83 10.96
N LEU A 112 -1.81 -9.81 10.76
CA LEU A 112 -1.14 -10.75 9.87
C LEU A 112 -1.17 -12.19 10.40
N ALA A 113 -1.50 -12.40 11.68
CA ALA A 113 -1.73 -13.72 12.25
C ALA A 113 -3.11 -14.30 11.91
N ALA A 114 -4.07 -13.48 11.51
CA ALA A 114 -5.42 -13.95 11.15
C ALA A 114 -5.45 -14.55 9.74
N GLN A 115 -5.98 -15.77 9.64
CA GLN A 115 -6.06 -16.53 8.38
C GLN A 115 -7.20 -16.04 7.48
N HIS A 116 -8.30 -15.60 8.08
CA HIS A 116 -9.43 -14.99 7.40
C HIS A 116 -9.79 -13.67 8.08
N ILE A 117 -9.93 -12.62 7.28
CA ILE A 117 -10.32 -11.29 7.73
C ILE A 117 -11.41 -10.77 6.83
N GLU A 118 -12.45 -10.23 7.44
CA GLU A 118 -13.57 -9.61 6.76
C GLU A 118 -13.64 -8.13 7.14
N VAL A 119 -13.96 -7.33 6.13
CA VAL A 119 -14.44 -5.97 6.30
C VAL A 119 -15.95 -6.08 6.32
N ARG A 120 -16.56 -5.75 7.45
CA ARG A 120 -18.01 -5.78 7.60
C ARG A 120 -18.57 -4.37 7.68
N TYR A 121 -19.79 -4.18 7.21
CA TYR A 121 -20.57 -2.95 7.32
C TYR A 121 -21.89 -3.21 8.04
N GLY A 122 -22.12 -2.52 9.15
CA GLY A 122 -23.35 -2.67 9.93
C GLY A 122 -23.17 -2.30 11.39
N ASN A 123 -23.89 -3.00 12.27
CA ASN A 123 -23.82 -2.81 13.71
C ASN A 123 -22.67 -3.62 14.32
N VAL A 124 -21.67 -2.94 14.88
CA VAL A 124 -20.51 -3.58 15.52
C VAL A 124 -20.88 -4.42 16.75
N SER A 125 -22.01 -4.15 17.39
CA SER A 125 -22.50 -4.93 18.54
C SER A 125 -23.15 -6.26 18.13
N LYS A 126 -23.38 -6.45 16.83
CA LYS A 126 -23.98 -7.64 16.23
C LYS A 126 -23.24 -8.01 14.95
N PRO A 127 -21.96 -8.42 15.06
CA PRO A 127 -21.10 -8.56 13.92
C PRO A 127 -21.63 -9.58 12.91
N GLU A 128 -22.27 -10.66 13.35
CA GLU A 128 -22.91 -11.69 12.53
C GLU A 128 -24.08 -11.21 11.65
N GLU A 129 -24.76 -10.12 12.03
CA GLU A 129 -25.83 -9.52 11.22
C GLU A 129 -25.30 -8.51 10.18
N ALA A 130 -24.01 -8.15 10.26
CA ALA A 130 -23.39 -7.15 9.38
C ALA A 130 -23.02 -7.73 8.01
N ALA A 131 -23.14 -6.89 6.97
CA ALA A 131 -22.80 -7.28 5.60
C ALA A 131 -21.28 -7.39 5.41
N VAL A 132 -20.81 -8.47 4.80
CA VAL A 132 -19.40 -8.60 4.39
C VAL A 132 -19.21 -7.85 3.07
N VAL A 133 -18.36 -6.82 3.07
CA VAL A 133 -18.14 -5.94 1.91
C VAL A 133 -16.80 -6.18 1.22
N ALA A 134 -15.88 -6.83 1.92
CA ALA A 134 -14.57 -7.24 1.44
C ALA A 134 -14.01 -8.34 2.35
N SER A 135 -13.10 -9.15 1.83
CA SER A 135 -12.41 -10.16 2.63
C SER A 135 -11.01 -10.46 2.11
N SER A 136 -10.17 -10.96 3.01
CA SER A 136 -8.87 -11.54 2.70
C SER A 136 -8.74 -12.89 3.36
N THR A 137 -8.43 -13.91 2.56
CA THR A 137 -8.21 -15.27 3.04
C THR A 137 -6.81 -15.71 2.65
N THR A 138 -6.10 -16.31 3.60
CA THR A 138 -4.83 -16.98 3.34
C THR A 138 -5.12 -18.37 2.79
N CYS A 139 -4.91 -18.56 1.50
CA CYS A 139 -4.89 -19.86 0.84
C CYS A 139 -3.59 -20.58 1.17
N PRO A 140 -3.66 -21.84 1.66
CA PRO A 140 -2.47 -22.66 1.80
C PRO A 140 -1.73 -22.78 0.46
N PRO A 141 -0.38 -22.88 0.45
CA PRO A 141 0.42 -22.87 -0.78
C PRO A 141 0.15 -24.03 -1.76
N HIS A 142 -0.77 -24.93 -1.44
CA HIS A 142 -1.12 -26.13 -2.22
C HIS A 142 -2.61 -26.24 -2.57
N LEU A 143 -3.43 -25.23 -2.25
CA LEU A 143 -4.86 -25.25 -2.56
C LEU A 143 -5.23 -24.05 -3.43
N THR A 144 -5.95 -24.31 -4.52
CA THR A 144 -6.63 -23.30 -5.30
C THR A 144 -7.90 -22.89 -4.55
N CYS A 145 -7.90 -21.65 -4.07
CA CYS A 145 -9.13 -20.88 -3.86
C CYS A 145 -9.46 -20.14 -5.17
#